data_AF-A0A962C1Q3-F1
#
_entry.id   AF-A0A962C1Q3-F1
#
_cell.length_a   1.000
_cell.length_b   1.000
_cell.length_c   1.000
_cell.angle_alpha   90.00
_cell.angle_beta   90.00
_cell.angle_gamma   90.00
#
_symmetry.space_group_name_H-M   'P 1'
#
loop_
_entity.id
_entity.type
_entity.pdbx_description
1 polymer ?
#
loop_
_entity_poly.entity_id
_entity_poly.type
_entity_poly.pdbx_seq_one_letter_code
_entity_poly.pdbx_strand_id
1 'polypeptide(L)'
;MTIRGLALGAALLAGVGAASASEPLSLEQIMAAPEWIGTPVESAWWSLDGTQVYFNQKRSDGPVRDLMAISLADGRIQRVDDAARSTLDAPAPVYDAAHRRAVFVRNDDLFLRDLASQRLTALTRTGDVAGYPQFSADGRRVQFQRGADWYAVDLASGLIETLAQLKAAKDPNAAPKGGALRALQLELIHTLAQRRADKDALRARDEALRKTDPSRAAAPIYLGDDISLVQSALSPDGRWLLAVTQSKDDNPGQAGKMPVYVTESGYEEVEDVRTRVGRNPPAGQKLVRIDLATGNTSAVALDALAGIAIDPLAELRKAAGKDALNGARPVRVDAIKFSADGQRAAVLLRAVDNKDRWIAG
;
A
#
# COMPACT_ATOMS: atom_id res chain seq x y z
N MET A 1 -22.30 14.12 -92.72
CA MET A 1 -22.19 12.80 -93.37
C MET A 1 -22.23 11.73 -92.28
N THR A 2 -23.31 10.94 -92.27
CA THR A 2 -23.45 9.55 -91.78
C THR A 2 -22.89 9.10 -90.40
N ILE A 3 -23.85 8.85 -89.51
CA ILE A 3 -24.04 7.82 -88.45
C ILE A 3 -23.07 6.61 -88.45
N ARG A 4 -22.64 6.17 -87.25
CA ARG A 4 -22.90 4.82 -86.67
C ARG A 4 -22.38 4.70 -85.23
N GLY A 5 -23.25 4.25 -84.33
CA GLY A 5 -22.91 3.90 -82.95
C GLY A 5 -22.37 2.48 -82.81
N LEU A 6 -21.76 2.21 -81.65
CA LEU A 6 -21.65 0.86 -81.08
C LEU A 6 -21.50 1.00 -79.56
N ALA A 7 -22.41 0.39 -78.80
CA ALA A 7 -22.25 0.14 -77.38
C ALA A 7 -21.46 -1.16 -77.19
N LEU A 8 -20.52 -1.19 -76.24
CA LEU A 8 -20.00 -2.42 -75.65
C LEU A 8 -19.58 -2.15 -74.20
N GLY A 9 -20.08 -2.99 -73.28
CA GLY A 9 -19.99 -2.80 -71.84
C GLY A 9 -18.77 -3.42 -71.15
N ALA A 10 -18.63 -2.98 -69.89
CA ALA A 10 -18.16 -3.64 -68.68
C ALA A 10 -16.93 -4.58 -68.70
N ALA A 11 -15.94 -4.24 -67.88
CA ALA A 11 -15.48 -5.10 -66.77
C ALA A 11 -14.61 -4.29 -65.78
N LEU A 12 -15.21 -3.84 -64.67
CA LEU A 12 -14.46 -3.52 -63.45
C LEU A 12 -14.07 -4.84 -62.80
N LEU A 13 -12.78 -5.18 -62.81
CA LEU A 13 -12.21 -6.19 -61.91
C LEU A 13 -12.11 -5.57 -60.51
N ALA A 14 -13.21 -5.66 -59.77
CA ALA A 14 -13.18 -5.53 -58.31
C ALA A 14 -12.43 -6.76 -57.78
N GLY A 15 -11.17 -6.55 -57.37
CA GLY A 15 -10.44 -7.52 -56.56
C GLY A 15 -11.18 -7.67 -55.23
N VAL A 16 -12.04 -8.68 -55.14
CA VAL A 16 -12.64 -9.10 -53.88
C VAL A 16 -11.49 -9.65 -53.05
N GLY A 17 -10.98 -8.83 -52.13
CA GLY A 17 -10.13 -9.34 -51.05
C GLY A 17 -10.94 -10.42 -50.34
N ALA A 18 -10.53 -11.67 -50.50
CA ALA A 18 -11.10 -12.76 -49.73
C ALA A 18 -10.89 -12.42 -48.26
N ALA A 19 -11.98 -12.08 -47.57
CA ALA A 19 -11.99 -12.09 -46.12
C ALA A 19 -11.73 -13.54 -45.73
N SER A 20 -10.49 -13.86 -45.35
CA SER A 20 -10.16 -15.14 -44.74
C SER A 20 -11.10 -15.33 -43.55
N ALA A 21 -12.01 -16.29 -43.65
CA ALA A 21 -12.79 -16.74 -42.51
C ALA A 21 -11.79 -17.15 -41.43
N SER A 22 -11.87 -16.55 -40.24
CA SER A 22 -11.00 -16.95 -39.13
C SER A 22 -11.27 -18.42 -38.85
N GLU A 23 -10.23 -19.25 -38.87
CA GLU A 23 -10.34 -20.63 -38.41
C GLU A 23 -10.98 -20.64 -37.01
N PRO A 24 -11.94 -21.55 -36.75
CA PRO A 24 -12.53 -21.66 -35.42
C PRO A 24 -11.43 -21.98 -34.41
N LEU A 25 -11.41 -21.26 -33.29
CA LEU A 25 -10.50 -21.49 -32.17
C LEU A 25 -10.55 -22.96 -31.74
N SER A 26 -9.42 -23.65 -31.80
CA SER A 26 -9.30 -25.02 -31.31
C SER A 26 -9.07 -25.05 -29.79
N LEU A 27 -9.39 -26.18 -29.15
CA LEU A 27 -9.10 -26.37 -27.73
C LEU A 27 -7.58 -26.30 -27.48
N GLU A 28 -6.80 -26.85 -28.40
CA GLU A 28 -5.33 -26.80 -28.37
C GLU A 28 -4.82 -25.36 -28.40
N GLN A 29 -5.41 -24.49 -29.25
CA GLN A 29 -5.05 -23.08 -29.30
C GLN A 29 -5.47 -22.34 -28.02
N ILE A 30 -6.67 -22.62 -27.49
CA ILE A 30 -7.15 -22.02 -26.22
C ILE A 30 -6.25 -22.43 -25.04
N MET A 31 -5.76 -23.66 -25.03
CA MET A 31 -4.89 -24.19 -23.97
C MET A 31 -3.40 -23.91 -24.19
N ALA A 32 -3.01 -23.39 -25.36
CA ALA A 32 -1.63 -23.01 -25.66
C ALA A 32 -1.19 -21.77 -24.84
N ALA A 33 0.12 -21.49 -24.85
CA ALA A 33 0.64 -20.26 -24.27
C ALA A 33 -0.11 -19.04 -24.87
N PRO A 34 -0.60 -18.08 -24.07
CA PRO A 34 -1.45 -16.98 -24.54
C PRO A 34 -0.82 -16.03 -25.57
N GLU A 35 0.40 -16.30 -26.04
CA GLU A 35 1.15 -15.50 -27.00
C GLU A 35 0.40 -15.33 -28.33
N TRP A 36 -0.49 -16.28 -28.68
CA TRP A 36 -1.38 -16.17 -29.84
C TRP A 36 -2.41 -15.03 -29.72
N ILE A 37 -2.69 -14.54 -28.51
CA ILE A 37 -3.56 -13.38 -28.25
C ILE A 37 -2.79 -12.06 -28.43
N GLY A 38 -1.46 -12.12 -28.38
CA GLY A 38 -0.56 -10.97 -28.37
C GLY A 38 0.07 -10.71 -27.01
N THR A 39 1.14 -9.91 -26.99
CA THR A 39 1.84 -9.55 -25.75
C THR A 39 1.13 -8.39 -25.04
N PRO A 40 0.67 -8.57 -23.80
CA PRO A 40 -0.09 -7.54 -23.09
C PRO A 40 0.80 -6.33 -22.78
N VAL A 41 0.15 -5.15 -22.76
CA VAL A 41 0.72 -3.93 -22.19
C VAL A 41 0.59 -4.01 -20.67
N GLU A 42 1.71 -3.89 -19.96
CA GLU A 42 1.78 -4.01 -18.51
C GLU A 42 2.27 -2.70 -17.87
N SER A 43 1.71 -2.37 -16.69
CA SER A 43 2.22 -1.29 -15.82
C SER A 43 2.46 0.05 -16.53
N ALA A 44 1.50 0.54 -17.33
CA ALA A 44 1.67 1.79 -18.08
C ALA A 44 1.61 3.06 -17.19
N TRP A 45 2.38 4.09 -17.55
CA TRP A 45 2.34 5.41 -16.91
C TRP A 45 2.68 6.55 -17.88
N TRP A 46 2.20 7.74 -17.57
CA TRP A 46 2.52 8.96 -18.31
C TRP A 46 3.83 9.55 -17.80
N SER A 47 4.65 10.08 -18.71
CA SER A 47 5.77 10.94 -18.33
C SER A 47 5.24 12.22 -17.67
N LEU A 48 5.98 12.76 -16.70
CA LEU A 48 5.56 13.96 -15.98
C LEU A 48 5.57 15.23 -16.83
N ASP A 49 6.34 15.23 -17.92
CA ASP A 49 6.35 16.30 -18.92
C ASP A 49 5.20 16.19 -19.94
N GLY A 50 4.40 15.12 -19.87
CA GLY A 50 3.25 14.90 -20.76
C GLY A 50 3.62 14.63 -22.22
N THR A 51 4.87 14.21 -22.50
CA THR A 51 5.34 13.94 -23.88
C THR A 51 5.28 12.48 -24.27
N GLN A 52 5.29 11.56 -23.30
CA GLN A 52 5.40 10.12 -23.53
C GLN A 52 4.49 9.30 -22.61
N VAL A 53 4.14 8.10 -23.07
CA VAL A 53 3.54 7.05 -22.24
C VAL A 53 4.50 5.86 -22.21
N TYR A 54 4.91 5.46 -21.03
CA TYR A 54 5.78 4.31 -20.79
C TYR A 54 4.96 3.08 -20.43
N PHE A 55 5.41 1.90 -20.82
CA PHE A 55 4.79 0.64 -20.44
C PHE A 55 5.78 -0.53 -20.58
N ASN A 56 5.57 -1.60 -19.81
CA ASN A 56 6.32 -2.83 -19.95
C ASN A 56 5.64 -3.75 -20.97
N GLN A 57 6.44 -4.40 -21.82
CA GLN A 57 5.97 -5.40 -22.76
C GLN A 57 6.86 -6.65 -22.69
N LYS A 58 6.25 -7.82 -22.52
CA LYS A 58 6.96 -9.11 -22.53
C LYS A 58 7.55 -9.37 -23.93
N ARG A 59 8.79 -9.85 -24.00
CA ARG A 59 9.40 -10.36 -25.24
C ARG A 59 8.74 -11.66 -25.67
N SER A 60 8.78 -11.95 -26.97
CA SER A 60 8.23 -13.18 -27.55
C SER A 60 9.04 -14.43 -27.20
N ASP A 61 10.30 -14.30 -26.79
CA ASP A 61 11.25 -15.39 -26.60
C ASP A 61 11.60 -15.68 -25.13
N GLY A 62 10.77 -15.24 -24.17
CA GLY A 62 10.99 -15.57 -22.77
C GLY A 62 10.27 -14.65 -21.79
N PRO A 63 10.57 -14.76 -20.48
CA PRO A 63 9.90 -13.98 -19.44
C PRO A 63 10.45 -12.54 -19.33
N VAL A 64 11.33 -12.09 -20.21
CA VAL A 64 11.92 -10.75 -20.11
C VAL A 64 10.90 -9.69 -20.56
N ARG A 65 10.83 -8.57 -19.84
CA ARG A 65 9.99 -7.42 -20.20
C ARG A 65 10.88 -6.25 -20.61
N ASP A 66 10.62 -5.69 -21.79
CA ASP A 66 11.21 -4.44 -22.23
C ASP A 66 10.35 -3.27 -21.77
N LEU A 67 11.01 -2.16 -21.44
CA LEU A 67 10.33 -0.89 -21.28
C LEU A 67 10.15 -0.25 -22.66
N MET A 68 8.92 0.07 -22.99
CA MET A 68 8.52 0.70 -24.24
C MET A 68 8.01 2.12 -23.95
N ALA A 69 8.14 3.01 -24.93
CA ALA A 69 7.63 4.37 -24.89
C ALA A 69 6.81 4.67 -26.14
N ILE A 70 5.63 5.25 -25.95
CA ILE A 70 4.83 5.90 -26.99
C ILE A 70 5.14 7.39 -26.94
N SER A 71 5.61 7.96 -28.04
CA SER A 71 5.68 9.41 -28.23
C SER A 71 4.29 9.96 -28.53
N LEU A 72 3.84 10.97 -27.77
CA LEU A 72 2.52 11.58 -27.96
C LEU A 72 2.48 12.57 -29.12
N ALA A 73 3.65 12.97 -29.65
CA ALA A 73 3.73 13.87 -30.79
C ALA A 73 3.38 13.18 -32.12
N ASP A 74 3.75 11.92 -32.28
CA ASP A 74 3.63 11.17 -33.53
C ASP A 74 3.09 9.74 -33.38
N GLY A 75 2.80 9.29 -32.15
CA GLY A 75 2.28 7.97 -31.84
C GLY A 75 3.30 6.83 -32.01
N ARG A 76 4.59 7.14 -32.26
CA ARG A 76 5.61 6.11 -32.47
C ARG A 76 5.92 5.36 -31.18
N ILE A 77 6.03 4.05 -31.31
CA ILE A 77 6.42 3.14 -30.23
C ILE A 77 7.88 2.74 -30.41
N GLN A 78 8.68 2.89 -29.37
CA GLN A 78 10.07 2.46 -29.37
C GLN A 78 10.46 1.84 -28.03
N ARG A 79 11.44 0.92 -28.07
CA ARG A 79 12.07 0.39 -26.86
C ARG A 79 12.92 1.48 -26.22
N VAL A 80 12.78 1.66 -24.92
CA VAL A 80 13.62 2.57 -24.13
C VAL A 80 14.96 1.90 -23.84
N ASP A 81 16.05 2.61 -24.08
CA ASP A 81 17.40 2.13 -23.74
C ASP A 81 17.53 1.96 -22.22
N ASP A 82 18.18 0.88 -21.79
CA ASP A 82 18.41 0.59 -20.37
C ASP A 82 19.22 1.70 -19.68
N ALA A 83 20.16 2.34 -20.38
CA ALA A 83 20.93 3.46 -19.84
C ALA A 83 20.06 4.70 -19.57
N ALA A 84 19.00 4.90 -20.37
CA ALA A 84 18.06 6.00 -20.21
C ALA A 84 17.11 5.81 -19.02
N ARG A 85 16.99 4.58 -18.48
CA ARG A 85 16.09 4.29 -17.35
C ARG A 85 16.35 5.15 -16.14
N SER A 86 17.60 5.59 -15.92
CA SER A 86 18.02 6.41 -14.77
C SER A 86 17.44 7.83 -14.76
N THR A 87 16.97 8.34 -15.90
CA THR A 87 16.40 9.69 -16.01
C THR A 87 14.87 9.71 -16.03
N LEU A 88 14.24 8.54 -16.10
CA LEU A 88 12.78 8.41 -16.20
C LEU A 88 12.07 8.67 -14.87
N ASP A 89 10.80 9.02 -15.00
CA ASP A 89 9.84 9.03 -13.90
C ASP A 89 9.41 7.60 -13.52
N ALA A 90 8.40 7.47 -12.66
CA ALA A 90 7.78 6.20 -12.31
C ALA A 90 6.25 6.32 -12.19
N PRO A 91 5.52 5.18 -12.20
CA PRO A 91 4.09 5.16 -11.96
C PRO A 91 3.68 5.78 -10.61
N ALA A 92 2.42 6.20 -10.52
CA ALA A 92 1.81 6.76 -9.32
C ALA A 92 2.60 7.93 -8.67
N PRO A 93 2.99 8.97 -9.44
CA PRO A 93 3.61 10.15 -8.86
C PRO A 93 2.62 10.89 -7.94
N VAL A 94 3.14 11.50 -6.89
CA VAL A 94 2.40 12.37 -5.98
C VAL A 94 2.86 13.80 -6.22
N TYR A 95 1.92 14.71 -6.44
CA TYR A 95 2.20 16.12 -6.70
C TYR A 95 2.13 16.94 -5.42
N ASP A 96 2.93 18.01 -5.34
CA ASP A 96 2.74 19.01 -4.30
C ASP A 96 1.47 19.84 -4.57
N ALA A 97 0.99 20.57 -3.56
CA ALA A 97 -0.27 21.32 -3.67
C ALA A 97 -0.28 22.34 -4.83
N ALA A 98 0.89 22.86 -5.19
CA ALA A 98 1.05 23.82 -6.29
C ALA A 98 1.24 23.16 -7.66
N HIS A 99 1.31 21.82 -7.73
CA HIS A 99 1.65 21.07 -8.94
C HIS A 99 2.93 21.59 -9.63
N ARG A 100 3.94 21.93 -8.82
CA ARG A 100 5.26 22.36 -9.29
C ARG A 100 6.29 21.25 -9.18
N ARG A 101 6.08 20.32 -8.24
CA ARG A 101 6.97 19.19 -7.99
C ARG A 101 6.15 17.92 -7.91
N ALA A 102 6.78 16.83 -8.33
CA ALA A 102 6.26 15.49 -8.14
C ALA A 102 7.29 14.62 -7.42
N VAL A 103 6.83 13.79 -6.50
CA VAL A 103 7.63 12.74 -5.87
C VAL A 103 7.13 11.38 -6.34
N PHE A 104 8.05 10.46 -6.58
CA PHE A 104 7.72 9.09 -6.95
C PHE A 104 8.76 8.11 -6.41
N VAL A 105 8.38 6.84 -6.36
CA VAL A 105 9.25 5.74 -5.96
C VAL A 105 9.75 5.03 -7.21
N ARG A 106 11.06 4.80 -7.29
CA ARG A 106 11.67 4.01 -8.35
C ARG A 106 12.82 3.21 -7.78
N ASN A 107 12.84 1.89 -8.03
CA ASN A 107 13.82 0.99 -7.44
C ASN A 107 13.89 1.15 -5.90
N ASP A 108 12.73 1.21 -5.27
CA ASP A 108 12.58 1.37 -3.81
C ASP A 108 13.09 2.69 -3.21
N ASP A 109 13.61 3.60 -4.05
CA ASP A 109 14.11 4.91 -3.64
C ASP A 109 13.19 6.06 -4.08
N LEU A 110 13.25 7.16 -3.32
CA LEU A 110 12.48 8.37 -3.57
C LEU A 110 13.18 9.32 -4.52
N PHE A 111 12.44 9.79 -5.50
CA PHE A 111 12.89 10.80 -6.45
C PHE A 111 11.93 11.98 -6.46
N LEU A 112 12.49 13.19 -6.54
CA LEU A 112 11.75 14.43 -6.72
C LEU A 112 12.04 14.99 -8.11
N ARG A 113 10.98 15.35 -8.82
CA ARG A 113 11.00 16.05 -10.10
C ARG A 113 10.46 17.45 -9.93
N ASP A 114 11.22 18.45 -10.36
CA ASP A 114 10.70 19.79 -10.60
C ASP A 114 10.09 19.84 -12.00
N LEU A 115 8.80 20.18 -12.12
CA LEU A 115 8.05 20.06 -13.37
C LEU A 115 8.36 21.19 -14.37
N ALA A 116 8.80 22.35 -13.89
CA ALA A 116 9.15 23.48 -14.75
C ALA A 116 10.54 23.29 -15.38
N SER A 117 11.53 22.88 -14.58
CA SER A 117 12.92 22.71 -15.02
C SER A 117 13.25 21.28 -15.46
N GLN A 118 12.37 20.31 -15.22
CA GLN A 118 12.63 18.88 -15.45
C GLN A 118 13.89 18.39 -14.73
N ARG A 119 14.20 18.94 -13.55
CA ARG A 119 15.35 18.51 -12.74
C ARG A 119 14.99 17.29 -11.89
N LEU A 120 15.86 16.26 -11.89
CA LEU A 120 15.68 15.04 -11.08
C LEU A 120 16.55 15.17 -9.85
N THR A 121 16.00 14.88 -8.68
CA THR A 121 16.78 14.79 -7.45
C THR A 121 16.45 13.46 -6.78
N ALA A 122 17.46 12.61 -6.57
CA ALA A 122 17.30 11.46 -5.69
C ALA A 122 17.26 11.98 -4.24
N LEU A 123 16.20 11.64 -3.51
CA LEU A 123 16.04 11.98 -2.10
C LEU A 123 16.58 10.86 -1.19
N THR A 124 16.54 9.61 -1.67
CA THR A 124 17.15 8.46 -0.99
C THR A 124 17.98 7.64 -1.97
N ARG A 125 18.91 6.85 -1.40
CA ARG A 125 19.66 5.81 -2.11
C ARG A 125 20.02 4.71 -1.12
N THR A 126 19.01 4.02 -0.63
CA THR A 126 19.17 3.05 0.47
C THR A 126 18.86 1.62 0.07
N GLY A 127 18.14 1.38 -1.03
CA GLY A 127 17.68 0.04 -1.42
C GLY A 127 16.61 -0.57 -0.51
N ASP A 128 16.26 0.10 0.59
CA ASP A 128 15.08 -0.22 1.41
C ASP A 128 13.83 0.40 0.79
N VAL A 129 12.74 -0.37 0.76
CA VAL A 129 11.43 0.05 0.25
C VAL A 129 10.93 1.32 0.94
N ALA A 130 11.01 2.45 0.25
CA ALA A 130 10.27 3.67 0.58
C ALA A 130 8.86 3.57 -0.03
N GLY A 131 7.85 3.51 0.84
CA GLY A 131 6.44 3.44 0.47
C GLY A 131 5.67 4.71 0.81
N TYR A 132 4.50 4.87 0.18
CA TYR A 132 3.51 5.91 0.50
C TYR A 132 4.09 7.33 0.61
N PRO A 133 4.83 7.83 -0.40
CA PRO A 133 5.35 9.19 -0.34
C PRO A 133 4.22 10.22 -0.34
N GLN A 134 4.41 11.30 0.39
CA GLN A 134 3.53 12.47 0.39
C GLN A 134 4.33 13.75 0.67
N PHE A 135 3.80 14.90 0.26
CA PHE A 135 4.34 16.18 0.70
C PHE A 135 3.76 16.54 2.07
N SER A 136 4.56 17.18 2.91
CA SER A 136 4.04 17.85 4.11
C SER A 136 3.08 18.97 3.72
N ALA A 137 2.17 19.35 4.61
CA ALA A 137 1.15 20.38 4.35
C ALA A 137 1.74 21.73 3.93
N ASP A 138 2.94 22.07 4.42
CA ASP A 138 3.70 23.27 4.06
C ASP A 138 4.56 23.11 2.78
N GLY A 139 4.59 21.92 2.18
CA GLY A 139 5.36 21.59 0.99
C GLY A 139 6.88 21.61 1.17
N ARG A 140 7.39 21.68 2.40
CA ARG A 140 8.84 21.79 2.69
C ARG A 140 9.52 20.43 2.80
N ARG A 141 8.78 19.38 3.14
CA ARG A 141 9.29 18.03 3.35
C ARG A 141 8.57 17.03 2.47
N VAL A 142 9.25 15.95 2.13
CA VAL A 142 8.62 14.72 1.62
C VAL A 142 8.60 13.71 2.77
N GLN A 143 7.41 13.26 3.13
CA GLN A 143 7.18 12.24 4.16
C GLN A 143 7.01 10.90 3.48
N PHE A 144 7.51 9.83 4.08
CA PHE A 144 7.44 8.48 3.52
C PHE A 144 7.49 7.42 4.61
N GLN A 145 7.00 6.24 4.28
CA GLN A 145 7.04 5.08 5.15
C GLN A 145 8.19 4.15 4.76
N ARG A 146 8.87 3.59 5.77
CA ARG A 146 9.80 2.48 5.59
C ARG A 146 9.51 1.44 6.65
N GLY A 147 9.10 0.24 6.22
CA GLY A 147 8.54 -0.75 7.12
C GLY A 147 7.30 -0.21 7.85
N ALA A 148 7.31 -0.21 9.18
CA ALA A 148 6.24 0.34 10.01
C ALA A 148 6.45 1.82 10.38
N ASP A 149 7.65 2.36 10.13
CA ASP A 149 8.10 3.64 10.66
C ASP A 149 7.95 4.74 9.60
N TRP A 150 7.69 5.97 10.05
CA TRP A 150 7.53 7.15 9.20
C TRP A 150 8.73 8.07 9.33
N TYR A 151 9.15 8.59 8.18
CA TYR A 151 10.29 9.48 8.02
C TYR A 151 9.89 10.69 7.20
N ALA A 152 10.69 11.74 7.29
CA ALA A 152 10.63 12.87 6.38
C ALA A 152 12.02 13.25 5.90
N VAL A 153 12.10 13.74 4.67
CA VAL A 153 13.28 14.41 4.14
C VAL A 153 12.97 15.88 3.92
N ASP A 154 13.76 16.76 4.52
CA ASP A 154 13.69 18.20 4.29
C ASP A 154 14.28 18.55 2.93
N LEU A 155 13.49 19.21 2.09
CA LEU A 155 13.86 19.44 0.70
C LEU A 155 14.92 20.53 0.51
N ALA A 156 15.19 21.34 1.55
CA ALA A 156 16.20 22.38 1.51
C ALA A 156 17.58 21.85 1.92
N SER A 157 17.63 21.07 3.01
CA SER A 157 18.86 20.54 3.59
C SER A 157 19.21 19.12 3.15
N GLY A 158 18.22 18.34 2.70
CA GLY A 158 18.38 16.91 2.44
C GLY A 158 18.42 16.04 3.71
N LEU A 159 18.22 16.63 4.89
CA LEU A 159 18.22 15.89 6.15
C LEU A 159 17.02 14.93 6.20
N ILE A 160 17.28 13.68 6.56
CA ILE A 160 16.25 12.69 6.85
C ILE A 160 16.03 12.64 8.36
N GLU A 161 14.78 12.82 8.78
CA GLU A 161 14.33 12.73 10.17
C GLU A 161 13.32 11.59 10.34
N THR A 162 13.32 10.99 11.53
CA THR A 162 12.30 10.00 11.92
C THR A 162 11.12 10.72 12.55
N LEU A 163 9.93 10.59 11.94
CA LEU A 163 8.69 11.19 12.45
C LEU A 163 7.98 10.30 13.47
N ALA A 164 7.92 8.99 13.21
CA ALA A 164 7.27 8.05 14.11
C ALA A 164 7.88 6.66 13.99
N GLN A 165 8.14 6.01 15.12
CA GLN A 165 8.54 4.60 15.15
C GLN A 165 7.45 3.78 15.82
N LEU A 166 6.75 2.94 15.05
CA LEU A 166 5.64 2.14 15.57
C LEU A 166 6.12 0.76 15.99
N LYS A 167 5.81 0.37 17.23
CA LYS A 167 6.19 -0.94 17.77
C LYS A 167 4.95 -1.70 18.23
N ALA A 168 4.67 -2.81 17.54
CA ALA A 168 3.71 -3.83 17.97
C ALA A 168 4.33 -4.76 19.04
N ALA A 169 4.81 -4.13 20.11
CA ALA A 169 5.46 -4.77 21.25
C ALA A 169 5.11 -4.05 22.54
N LYS A 170 5.37 -4.72 23.66
CA LYS A 170 5.27 -4.11 24.99
C LYS A 170 6.35 -3.05 25.16
N ASP A 171 5.99 -1.91 25.75
CA ASP A 171 6.97 -0.90 26.16
C ASP A 171 7.91 -1.51 27.22
N PRO A 172 9.23 -1.59 26.96
CA PRO A 172 10.20 -2.09 27.94
C PRO A 172 10.26 -1.23 29.21
N ASN A 173 9.77 0.01 29.13
CA ASN A 173 9.67 0.93 30.25
C ASN A 173 8.34 0.87 30.99
N ALA A 174 7.32 0.19 30.46
CA ALA A 174 6.05 0.04 31.15
C ALA A 174 6.27 -0.58 32.51
N ALA A 175 5.60 -0.03 33.53
CA ALA A 175 5.62 -0.63 34.85
C ALA A 175 5.13 -2.09 34.73
N PRO A 176 5.83 -3.06 35.35
CA PRO A 176 5.31 -4.41 35.46
C PRO A 176 3.89 -4.40 36.01
N LYS A 177 3.10 -5.45 35.74
CA LYS A 177 1.80 -5.60 36.39
C LYS A 177 2.00 -5.52 37.92
N GLY A 178 1.14 -4.76 38.58
CA GLY A 178 1.18 -4.60 40.04
C GLY A 178 0.84 -5.90 40.77
N GLY A 179 0.90 -5.86 42.09
CA GLY A 179 0.49 -6.96 42.96
C GLY A 179 0.98 -6.77 44.38
N ALA A 180 0.27 -7.36 45.35
CA ALA A 180 0.59 -7.25 46.77
C ALA A 180 2.04 -7.64 47.08
N LEU A 181 2.53 -8.73 46.47
CA LEU A 181 3.91 -9.19 46.63
C LEU A 181 4.95 -8.18 46.12
N ARG A 182 4.69 -7.52 44.99
CA ARG A 182 5.61 -6.52 44.43
C ARG A 182 5.65 -5.27 45.29
N ALA A 183 4.50 -4.83 45.79
CA ALA A 183 4.42 -3.72 46.72
C ALA A 183 5.23 -4.04 48.00
N LEU A 184 4.98 -5.21 48.58
CA LEU A 184 5.70 -5.69 49.77
C LEU A 184 7.21 -5.82 49.54
N GLN A 185 7.66 -6.31 48.39
CA GLN A 185 9.09 -6.39 48.06
C GLN A 185 9.76 -5.02 47.99
N LEU A 186 9.09 -4.03 47.40
CA LEU A 186 9.62 -2.67 47.33
C LEU A 186 9.58 -1.97 48.69
N GLU A 187 8.63 -2.32 49.55
CA GLU A 187 8.56 -1.82 50.93
C GLU A 187 9.66 -2.41 51.81
N LEU A 188 9.87 -3.74 51.74
CA LEU A 188 10.80 -4.45 52.62
C LEU A 188 12.27 -4.39 52.14
N ILE A 189 12.51 -4.26 50.83
CA ILE A 189 13.86 -4.35 50.25
C ILE A 189 14.31 -2.99 49.71
N HIS A 190 14.99 -2.21 50.56
CA HIS A 190 15.46 -0.85 50.26
C HIS A 190 16.27 -0.76 48.95
N THR A 191 17.14 -1.74 48.66
CA THR A 191 17.96 -1.73 47.45
C THR A 191 17.12 -1.85 46.17
N LEU A 192 15.99 -2.56 46.20
CA LEU A 192 15.06 -2.64 45.08
C LEU A 192 14.28 -1.32 44.91
N ALA A 193 13.86 -0.70 46.02
CA ALA A 193 13.23 0.61 46.01
C ALA A 193 14.15 1.68 45.40
N GLN A 194 15.42 1.73 45.84
CA GLN A 194 16.40 2.68 45.32
C GLN A 194 16.67 2.46 43.82
N ARG A 195 16.92 1.21 43.38
CA ARG A 195 17.13 0.90 41.96
C ARG A 195 15.94 1.31 41.09
N ARG A 196 14.72 1.14 41.60
CA ARG A 196 13.51 1.61 40.92
C ARG A 196 13.48 3.13 40.83
N ALA A 197 13.75 3.83 41.95
CA ALA A 197 13.77 5.29 41.99
C ALA A 197 14.82 5.87 41.03
N ASP A 198 16.03 5.31 41.01
CA ASP A 198 17.10 5.73 40.10
C ASP A 198 16.70 5.52 38.63
N LYS A 199 16.12 4.36 38.31
CA LYS A 199 15.61 4.06 36.95
C LYS A 199 14.50 5.03 36.54
N ASP A 200 13.56 5.30 37.44
CA ASP A 200 12.44 6.21 37.19
C ASP A 200 12.94 7.67 37.03
N ALA A 201 13.96 8.09 37.80
CA ALA A 201 14.61 9.40 37.67
C ALA A 201 15.37 9.58 36.35
N LEU A 202 16.16 8.57 35.93
CA LEU A 202 16.85 8.58 34.63
C LEU A 202 15.85 8.65 33.47
N ARG A 203 14.74 7.89 33.57
CA ARG A 203 13.68 7.92 32.56
C ARG A 203 13.02 9.29 32.48
N ALA A 204 12.63 9.87 33.61
CA ALA A 204 12.02 11.19 33.65
C ALA A 204 12.96 12.26 33.07
N ARG A 205 14.26 12.17 33.35
CA ARG A 205 15.26 13.06 32.77
C ARG A 205 15.38 12.91 31.25
N ASP A 206 15.44 11.68 30.74
CA ASP A 206 15.55 11.45 29.30
C ASP A 206 14.29 11.88 28.53
N GLU A 207 13.10 11.66 29.11
CA GLU A 207 11.84 12.15 28.55
C GLU A 207 11.78 13.69 28.54
N ALA A 208 12.23 14.34 29.63
CA ALA A 208 12.32 15.80 29.69
C ALA A 208 13.32 16.36 28.65
N LEU A 209 14.45 15.69 28.45
CA LEU A 209 15.41 16.05 27.41
C LEU A 209 14.81 15.90 26.01
N ARG A 210 14.13 14.79 25.71
CA ARG A 210 13.44 14.61 24.41
C ARG A 210 12.37 15.67 24.14
N LYS A 211 11.64 16.12 25.18
CA LYS A 211 10.64 17.19 25.06
C LYS A 211 11.24 18.57 24.82
N THR A 212 12.48 18.81 25.23
CA THR A 212 13.13 20.13 25.18
C THR A 212 14.17 20.27 24.08
N ASP A 213 14.77 19.17 23.65
CA ASP A 213 15.79 19.11 22.61
C ASP A 213 15.19 18.59 21.28
N PRO A 214 14.87 19.49 20.33
CA PRO A 214 14.24 19.11 19.06
C PRO A 214 15.19 18.35 18.12
N SER A 215 16.49 18.26 18.44
CA SER A 215 17.45 17.48 17.64
C SER A 215 17.38 15.97 17.92
N ARG A 216 16.68 15.57 18.98
CA ARG A 216 16.51 14.16 19.33
C ARG A 216 15.46 13.51 18.44
N ALA A 217 15.73 12.28 18.03
CA ALA A 217 14.77 11.45 17.32
C ALA A 217 13.50 11.21 18.16
N ALA A 218 12.36 11.07 17.47
CA ALA A 218 11.09 10.75 18.10
C ALA A 218 11.17 9.43 18.90
N ALA A 219 10.52 9.40 20.06
CA ALA A 219 10.46 8.19 20.88
C ALA A 219 9.61 7.11 20.18
N PRO A 220 9.95 5.81 20.34
CA PRO A 220 9.10 4.74 19.85
C PRO A 220 7.72 4.75 20.51
N ILE A 221 6.69 4.47 19.71
CA ILE A 221 5.29 4.39 20.12
C ILE A 221 4.92 2.91 20.19
N TYR A 222 4.76 2.41 21.41
CA TYR A 222 4.43 1.02 21.69
C TYR A 222 2.91 0.85 21.71
N LEU A 223 2.38 0.04 20.78
CA LEU A 223 0.94 -0.20 20.61
C LEU A 223 0.45 -1.46 21.35
N GLY A 224 1.35 -2.15 22.05
CA GLY A 224 1.08 -3.42 22.74
C GLY A 224 1.62 -4.63 21.99
N ASP A 225 1.77 -5.74 22.72
CA ASP A 225 2.31 -7.02 22.23
C ASP A 225 1.27 -7.96 21.63
N ASP A 226 -0.01 -7.82 21.98
CA ASP A 226 -1.11 -8.69 21.51
C ASP A 226 -1.64 -8.33 20.10
N ILE A 227 -1.08 -7.29 19.49
CA ILE A 227 -1.53 -6.77 18.19
C ILE A 227 -0.46 -6.89 17.12
N SER A 228 -0.88 -6.96 15.86
CA SER A 228 -0.05 -6.74 14.67
C SER A 228 -0.49 -5.45 13.97
N LEU A 229 0.49 -4.72 13.44
CA LEU A 229 0.23 -3.52 12.65
C LEU A 229 -0.07 -3.93 11.20
N VAL A 230 -1.22 -3.50 10.68
CA VAL A 230 -1.67 -3.81 9.32
C VAL A 230 -1.27 -2.72 8.34
N GLN A 231 -1.56 -1.46 8.68
CA GLN A 231 -1.20 -0.28 7.89
C GLN A 231 -1.20 0.96 8.78
N SER A 232 -0.63 2.05 8.29
CA SER A 232 -0.74 3.36 8.94
C SER A 232 -0.79 4.48 7.92
N ALA A 233 -1.35 5.63 8.32
CA ALA A 233 -1.41 6.83 7.51
C ALA A 233 -1.04 8.04 8.37
N LEU A 234 -0.07 8.81 7.90
CA LEU A 234 0.40 10.05 8.53
C LEU A 234 -0.34 11.25 7.95
N SER A 235 -0.76 12.18 8.80
CA SER A 235 -1.32 13.46 8.38
C SER A 235 -0.24 14.35 7.74
N PRO A 236 -0.52 15.06 6.64
CA PRO A 236 0.46 15.94 6.00
C PRO A 236 1.06 17.02 6.92
N ASP A 237 0.32 17.49 7.93
CA ASP A 237 0.82 18.44 8.92
C ASP A 237 1.80 17.80 9.95
N GLY A 238 1.94 16.48 9.94
CA GLY A 238 2.83 15.71 10.80
C GLY A 238 2.36 15.58 12.25
N ARG A 239 1.12 15.97 12.57
CA ARG A 239 0.60 15.94 13.94
C ARG A 239 -0.06 14.61 14.31
N TRP A 240 -0.76 13.99 13.37
CA TRP A 240 -1.60 12.83 13.61
C TRP A 240 -1.14 11.64 12.80
N LEU A 241 -1.22 10.46 13.41
CA LEU A 241 -1.00 9.19 12.74
C LEU A 241 -2.18 8.26 13.04
N LEU A 242 -2.76 7.68 12.01
CA LEU A 242 -3.77 6.63 12.14
C LEU A 242 -3.12 5.28 11.88
N ALA A 243 -3.19 4.38 12.84
CA ALA A 243 -2.68 3.02 12.74
C ALA A 243 -3.84 2.03 12.75
N VAL A 244 -3.77 1.04 11.85
CA VAL A 244 -4.71 -0.08 11.79
C VAL A 244 -4.05 -1.30 12.41
N THR A 245 -4.71 -1.88 13.40
CA THR A 245 -4.18 -3.00 14.17
C THR A 245 -5.16 -4.16 14.15
N GLN A 246 -4.66 -5.39 14.23
CA GLN A 246 -5.48 -6.59 14.41
C GLN A 246 -4.84 -7.50 15.48
N SER A 247 -5.59 -8.47 15.98
CA SER A 247 -5.05 -9.43 16.97
C SER A 247 -3.91 -10.26 16.34
N LYS A 248 -2.86 -10.56 17.10
CA LYS A 248 -1.85 -11.56 16.68
C LYS A 248 -2.38 -12.99 16.77
N ASP A 249 -3.34 -13.22 17.65
CA ASP A 249 -3.90 -14.55 17.89
C ASP A 249 -5.00 -14.92 16.87
N ASP A 250 -5.33 -14.00 15.94
CA ASP A 250 -6.29 -14.30 14.88
C ASP A 250 -5.73 -15.40 13.98
N ASN A 251 -6.45 -16.52 13.92
CA ASN A 251 -6.07 -17.68 13.13
C ASN A 251 -6.79 -17.62 11.77
N PRO A 252 -6.10 -17.28 10.66
CA PRO A 252 -6.72 -17.26 9.33
C PRO A 252 -7.10 -18.66 8.83
N GLY A 253 -6.75 -19.71 9.58
CA GLY A 253 -6.91 -21.11 9.19
C GLY A 253 -5.62 -21.65 8.56
N GLN A 254 -5.54 -22.98 8.46
CA GLN A 254 -4.36 -23.64 7.92
C GLN A 254 -4.24 -23.43 6.39
N ALA A 255 -3.07 -22.95 5.97
CA ALA A 255 -2.67 -22.85 4.58
C ALA A 255 -2.78 -24.21 3.87
N GLY A 256 -3.18 -24.19 2.59
CA GLY A 256 -3.19 -25.42 1.81
C GLY A 256 -1.77 -25.87 1.52
N LYS A 257 -1.56 -27.18 1.36
CA LYS A 257 -0.34 -27.74 0.80
C LYS A 257 -0.66 -28.23 -0.59
N MET A 258 0.01 -27.69 -1.60
CA MET A 258 -0.16 -28.10 -2.99
C MET A 258 1.07 -28.90 -3.44
N PRO A 259 0.91 -30.16 -3.85
CA PRO A 259 2.00 -30.90 -4.46
C PRO A 259 2.31 -30.33 -5.84
N VAL A 260 3.58 -30.07 -6.09
CA VAL A 260 4.13 -29.63 -7.37
C VAL A 260 4.85 -30.84 -7.97
N TYR A 261 4.26 -31.42 -9.02
CA TYR A 261 4.77 -32.64 -9.65
C TYR A 261 5.75 -32.39 -10.79
N VAL A 262 5.73 -31.18 -11.37
CA VAL A 262 6.63 -30.78 -12.45
C VAL A 262 7.60 -29.75 -11.88
N THR A 263 8.79 -30.22 -11.53
CA THR A 263 9.83 -29.43 -10.87
C THR A 263 11.12 -29.55 -11.65
N GLU A 264 12.01 -28.57 -11.48
CA GLU A 264 13.36 -28.64 -12.06
C GLU A 264 14.16 -29.81 -11.47
N SER A 265 13.89 -30.16 -10.21
CA SER A 265 14.56 -31.26 -9.50
C SER A 265 14.12 -32.65 -9.98
N GLY A 266 12.97 -32.77 -10.65
CA GLY A 266 12.38 -34.05 -11.05
C GLY A 266 11.75 -34.85 -9.90
N TYR A 267 11.65 -34.25 -8.70
CA TYR A 267 10.99 -34.83 -7.52
C TYR A 267 9.74 -34.02 -7.15
N GLU A 268 8.81 -34.68 -6.47
CA GLU A 268 7.63 -34.00 -5.92
C GLU A 268 8.06 -32.97 -4.87
N GLU A 269 7.65 -31.73 -5.08
CA GLU A 269 7.81 -30.64 -4.12
C GLU A 269 6.46 -30.25 -3.53
N VAL A 270 6.47 -29.53 -2.40
CA VAL A 270 5.25 -29.07 -1.74
C VAL A 270 5.33 -27.56 -1.54
N GLU A 271 4.36 -26.85 -2.11
CA GLU A 271 4.20 -25.42 -1.94
C GLU A 271 3.06 -25.09 -0.96
N ASP A 272 3.28 -24.09 -0.11
CA ASP A 272 2.26 -23.54 0.75
C ASP A 272 1.40 -22.57 -0.04
N VAL A 273 0.15 -22.96 -0.28
CA VAL A 273 -0.84 -22.11 -0.94
C VAL A 273 -1.75 -21.44 0.08
N ARG A 274 -2.38 -20.34 -0.34
CA ARG A 274 -3.34 -19.59 0.48
C ARG A 274 -4.37 -20.51 1.16
N THR A 275 -4.83 -20.11 2.34
CA THR A 275 -5.94 -20.80 3.04
C THR A 275 -7.16 -20.91 2.12
N ARG A 276 -7.81 -22.08 2.15
CA ARG A 276 -9.04 -22.33 1.40
C ARG A 276 -10.14 -21.35 1.81
N VAL A 277 -10.89 -20.89 0.82
CA VAL A 277 -12.01 -19.96 1.02
C VAL A 277 -13.08 -20.58 1.92
N GLY A 278 -13.74 -19.77 2.73
CA GLY A 278 -14.86 -20.21 3.58
C GLY A 278 -14.49 -20.93 4.87
N ARG A 279 -13.20 -20.94 5.26
CA ARG A 279 -12.76 -21.57 6.52
C ARG A 279 -12.95 -20.65 7.72
N ASN A 280 -12.11 -19.63 7.85
CA ASN A 280 -12.22 -18.61 8.89
C ASN A 280 -12.42 -17.22 8.23
N PRO A 281 -13.23 -16.35 8.85
CA PRO A 281 -13.34 -14.98 8.40
C PRO A 281 -12.01 -14.23 8.61
N PRO A 282 -11.72 -13.22 7.78
CA PRO A 282 -10.63 -12.29 8.05
C PRO A 282 -10.70 -11.69 9.47
N ALA A 283 -9.52 -11.40 10.03
CA ALA A 283 -9.37 -10.69 11.29
C ALA A 283 -10.17 -9.38 11.32
N GLY A 284 -10.85 -9.12 12.43
CA GLY A 284 -11.44 -7.83 12.72
C GLY A 284 -10.35 -6.82 13.07
N GLN A 285 -10.40 -5.64 12.45
CA GLN A 285 -9.40 -4.60 12.62
C GLN A 285 -9.90 -3.50 13.56
N LYS A 286 -8.95 -2.86 14.24
CA LYS A 286 -9.16 -1.68 15.09
C LYS A 286 -8.38 -0.51 14.51
N LEU A 287 -8.91 0.69 14.71
CA LEU A 287 -8.27 1.93 14.31
C LEU A 287 -7.77 2.66 15.57
N VAL A 288 -6.50 3.05 15.56
CA VAL A 288 -5.84 3.77 16.65
C VAL A 288 -5.38 5.13 16.13
N ARG A 289 -5.78 6.20 16.82
CA ARG A 289 -5.28 7.55 16.59
C ARG A 289 -4.11 7.84 17.52
N ILE A 290 -3.05 8.40 16.97
CA ILE A 290 -1.81 8.71 17.65
C ILE A 290 -1.52 10.20 17.45
N ASP A 291 -1.34 10.93 18.55
CA ASP A 291 -0.86 12.31 18.54
C ASP A 291 0.67 12.30 18.61
N LEU A 292 1.35 12.71 17.55
CA LEU A 292 2.81 12.66 17.45
C LEU A 292 3.51 13.75 18.28
N ALA A 293 2.82 14.83 18.64
CA ALA A 293 3.39 15.86 19.50
C ALA A 293 3.50 15.40 20.96
N THR A 294 2.57 14.54 21.40
CA THR A 294 2.51 14.05 22.78
C THR A 294 2.87 12.57 22.94
N GLY A 295 2.84 11.79 21.86
CA GLY A 295 2.96 10.33 21.88
C GLY A 295 1.69 9.61 22.38
N ASN A 296 0.61 10.34 22.64
CA ASN A 296 -0.62 9.76 23.17
C ASN A 296 -1.37 8.94 22.12
N THR A 297 -1.87 7.78 22.52
CA THR A 297 -2.65 6.88 21.67
C THR A 297 -4.08 6.73 22.18
N SER A 298 -5.05 6.75 21.28
CA SER A 298 -6.47 6.55 21.59
C SER A 298 -7.14 5.65 20.54
N ALA A 299 -7.91 4.66 20.97
CA ALA A 299 -8.72 3.86 20.05
C ALA A 299 -9.85 4.73 19.45
N VAL A 300 -10.11 4.55 18.16
CA VAL A 300 -11.26 5.14 17.47
C VAL A 300 -12.42 4.17 17.56
N ALA A 301 -13.51 4.58 18.20
CA ALA A 301 -14.72 3.78 18.32
C ALA A 301 -15.43 3.68 16.96
N LEU A 302 -15.88 2.48 16.61
CA LEU A 302 -16.54 2.17 15.32
C LEU A 302 -17.99 1.71 15.51
N ASP A 303 -18.47 1.69 16.75
CA ASP A 303 -19.84 1.31 17.14
C ASP A 303 -20.90 2.29 16.63
N ALA A 304 -20.53 3.55 16.38
CA ALA A 304 -21.38 4.56 15.78
C ALA A 304 -21.66 4.35 14.27
N LEU A 305 -21.03 3.37 13.62
CA LEU A 305 -21.28 3.09 12.21
C LEU A 305 -22.71 2.59 12.01
N ALA A 306 -23.45 3.26 11.12
CA ALA A 306 -24.85 2.96 10.85
C ALA A 306 -25.03 1.48 10.44
N GLY A 307 -25.92 0.78 11.14
CA GLY A 307 -26.24 -0.62 10.87
C GLY A 307 -25.15 -1.63 11.25
N ILE A 308 -24.05 -1.23 11.92
CA ILE A 308 -22.96 -2.16 12.25
C ILE A 308 -23.40 -3.34 13.11
N ALA A 309 -24.39 -3.14 13.97
CA ALA A 309 -24.97 -4.17 14.85
C ALA A 309 -26.17 -4.92 14.23
N ILE A 310 -26.60 -4.55 13.02
CA ILE A 310 -27.68 -5.23 12.31
C ILE A 310 -27.08 -6.40 11.53
N ASP A 311 -27.63 -7.61 11.69
CA ASP A 311 -27.26 -8.76 10.88
C ASP A 311 -28.08 -8.79 9.58
N PRO A 312 -27.50 -8.44 8.41
CA PRO A 312 -28.21 -8.45 7.14
C PRO A 312 -28.59 -9.87 6.66
N LEU A 313 -28.05 -10.92 7.28
CA LEU A 313 -28.35 -12.31 6.95
C LEU A 313 -29.21 -13.00 8.03
N ALA A 314 -29.82 -12.24 8.94
CA ALA A 314 -30.62 -12.79 10.04
C ALA A 314 -31.69 -13.79 9.57
N GLU A 315 -32.46 -13.44 8.54
CA GLU A 315 -33.50 -14.32 7.98
C GLU A 315 -32.92 -15.60 7.35
N LEU A 316 -31.79 -15.50 6.65
CA LEU A 316 -31.12 -16.67 6.06
C LEU A 316 -30.52 -17.57 7.14
N ARG A 317 -29.97 -16.99 8.21
CA ARG A 317 -29.47 -17.75 9.37
C ARG A 317 -30.61 -18.50 10.06
N LYS A 318 -31.74 -17.81 10.30
CA LYS A 318 -32.94 -18.42 10.89
C LYS A 318 -33.47 -19.57 10.04
N ALA A 319 -33.57 -19.39 8.72
CA ALA A 319 -33.96 -20.45 7.79
C ALA A 319 -32.99 -21.65 7.81
N ALA A 320 -31.71 -21.40 8.10
CA ALA A 320 -30.67 -22.42 8.28
C ALA A 320 -30.56 -22.96 9.73
N GLY A 321 -31.49 -22.62 10.62
CA GLY A 321 -31.49 -23.06 12.03
C GLY A 321 -30.37 -22.45 12.88
N LYS A 322 -29.87 -21.27 12.52
CA LYS A 322 -28.81 -20.53 13.23
C LYS A 322 -29.36 -19.23 13.81
N ASP A 323 -28.81 -18.83 14.95
CA ASP A 323 -29.10 -17.52 15.55
C ASP A 323 -28.54 -16.38 14.70
N ALA A 324 -29.21 -15.22 14.74
CA ALA A 324 -28.69 -13.99 14.17
C ALA A 324 -27.41 -13.55 14.91
N LEU A 325 -26.53 -12.83 14.21
CA LEU A 325 -25.36 -12.24 14.86
C LEU A 325 -25.78 -11.17 15.86
N ASN A 326 -25.11 -11.18 17.01
CA ASN A 326 -25.30 -10.21 18.08
C ASN A 326 -24.06 -9.30 18.22
N GLY A 327 -24.31 -8.00 18.43
CA GLY A 327 -23.25 -7.01 18.62
C GLY A 327 -22.69 -6.42 17.33
N ALA A 328 -21.73 -5.50 17.47
CA ALA A 328 -21.08 -4.86 16.34
C ALA A 328 -20.30 -5.89 15.51
N ARG A 329 -20.59 -5.93 14.20
CA ARG A 329 -19.87 -6.80 13.27
C ARG A 329 -18.42 -6.36 13.13
N PRO A 330 -17.47 -7.32 13.02
CA PRO A 330 -16.07 -6.99 12.79
C PRO A 330 -15.91 -6.33 11.41
N VAL A 331 -15.00 -5.36 11.33
CA VAL A 331 -14.73 -4.59 10.12
C VAL A 331 -13.25 -4.66 9.76
N ARG A 332 -12.95 -4.36 8.49
CA ARG A 332 -11.61 -4.10 7.98
C ARG A 332 -11.54 -2.65 7.49
N VAL A 333 -10.37 -2.06 7.62
CA VAL A 333 -10.04 -0.76 7.06
C VAL A 333 -9.39 -0.99 5.70
N ASP A 334 -10.07 -0.58 4.64
CA ASP A 334 -9.59 -0.74 3.26
C ASP A 334 -8.69 0.43 2.85
N ALA A 335 -8.96 1.65 3.31
CA ALA A 335 -8.16 2.83 2.99
C ALA A 335 -8.30 3.95 4.03
N ILE A 336 -7.25 4.76 4.16
CA ILE A 336 -7.24 5.99 4.95
C ILE A 336 -6.68 7.12 4.07
N LYS A 337 -7.35 8.28 4.06
CA LYS A 337 -6.90 9.48 3.35
C LYS A 337 -7.08 10.72 4.20
N PHE A 338 -5.99 11.42 4.48
CA PHE A 338 -6.04 12.73 5.12
C PHE A 338 -6.40 13.83 4.12
N SER A 339 -7.02 14.89 4.62
CA SER A 339 -7.10 16.17 3.91
C SER A 339 -5.70 16.75 3.71
N ALA A 340 -5.53 17.59 2.69
CA ALA A 340 -4.23 18.18 2.36
C ALA A 340 -3.64 19.04 3.50
N ASP A 341 -4.49 19.62 4.35
CA ASP A 341 -4.11 20.37 5.54
C ASP A 341 -3.85 19.48 6.79
N GLY A 342 -4.05 18.17 6.67
CA GLY A 342 -3.88 17.19 7.75
C GLY A 342 -4.93 17.23 8.86
N GLN A 343 -5.94 18.10 8.79
CA GLN A 343 -6.89 18.31 9.88
C GLN A 343 -8.02 17.27 9.94
N ARG A 344 -8.31 16.59 8.83
CA ARG A 344 -9.39 15.61 8.71
C ARG A 344 -8.88 14.35 8.03
N ALA A 345 -9.53 13.22 8.29
CA ALA A 345 -9.22 11.96 7.64
C ALA A 345 -10.50 11.23 7.26
N ALA A 346 -10.61 10.80 6.00
CA ALA A 346 -11.62 9.86 5.56
C ALA A 346 -11.08 8.43 5.66
N VAL A 347 -11.91 7.53 6.16
CA VAL A 347 -11.62 6.11 6.34
C VAL A 347 -12.66 5.28 5.61
N LEU A 348 -12.21 4.39 4.74
CA LEU A 348 -13.05 3.40 4.07
C LEU A 348 -13.02 2.11 4.90
N LEU A 349 -14.18 1.70 5.41
CA LEU A 349 -14.35 0.47 6.18
C LEU A 349 -15.26 -0.51 5.46
N ARG A 350 -15.01 -1.80 5.64
CA ARG A 350 -15.83 -2.88 5.10
C ARG A 350 -16.11 -3.91 6.18
N ALA A 351 -17.36 -4.36 6.29
CA ALA A 351 -17.70 -5.47 7.17
C ALA A 351 -16.99 -6.75 6.70
N VAL A 352 -16.53 -7.58 7.63
CA VAL A 352 -15.81 -8.83 7.31
C VAL A 352 -16.69 -9.83 6.53
N ASP A 353 -18.01 -9.78 6.73
CA ASP A 353 -19.00 -10.53 5.96
C ASP A 353 -19.22 -10.01 4.52
N ASN A 354 -18.56 -8.89 4.17
CA ASN A 354 -18.68 -8.14 2.92
C ASN A 354 -20.10 -7.68 2.58
N LYS A 355 -20.97 -7.50 3.59
CA LYS A 355 -22.36 -7.05 3.37
C LYS A 355 -22.53 -5.55 3.45
N ASP A 356 -21.66 -4.87 4.20
CA ASP A 356 -21.68 -3.43 4.34
C ASP A 356 -20.32 -2.78 4.12
N ARG A 357 -20.35 -1.52 3.70
CA ARG A 357 -19.20 -0.66 3.48
C ARG A 357 -19.53 0.76 3.92
N TRP A 358 -18.61 1.38 4.64
CA TRP A 358 -18.76 2.73 5.16
C TRP A 358 -17.62 3.63 4.69
N ILE A 359 -17.93 4.90 4.47
CA ILE A 359 -16.95 5.98 4.41
C ILE A 359 -17.25 6.87 5.61
N ALA A 360 -16.30 6.97 6.54
CA ALA A 360 -16.41 7.79 7.76
C ALA A 360 -15.31 8.86 7.74
N GLY A 361 -15.54 10.03 8.33
CA GLY A 361 -14.54 11.11 8.38
C GLY A 361 -14.80 12.17 9.42
#